data_AF-A0A426JPS6-F1
#
_entry.id   AF-A0A426JPS6-F1
#
_cell.length_a   1.000
_cell.length_b   1.000
_cell.length_c   1.000
_cell.angle_alpha   90.00
_cell.angle_beta   90.00
_cell.angle_gamma   90.00
#
_symmetry.space_group_name_H-M   'P 1'
#
loop_
_entity.id
_entity.type
_entity.pdbx_description
1 polymer ?
#
loop_
_entity_poly.entity_id
_entity_poly.type
_entity_poly.pdbx_seq_one_letter_code
_entity_poly.pdbx_strand_id
1 'polypeptide(L)'
;MPEPARNTRAKSAGTPPDQRAARSRKGEETRLGLVRRARRMLRALAEAYPDAHCELDFNTPLELAVATILSAQCTDKRVNEVTPALFRRYPTAADYAGADRTELEEVIRSTGFYRNKTSSLMGLGAALVENHGGEVPANLEDLVKLPGIGRKTANVILGNAFGVPGITVDTHFGRLVRRWGWTDLEDAVKVEHAVGELIPRKEWTMLSHRVIFHGRRVCHSRKPACGACLLAKDCPSYGIGPTDHLEAAKLVRGPETPRLLELAGIVEEVPEKTVATQAAKEPVA
;
A
#
# COMPACT_ATOMS: atom_id res chain seq x y z
N MET A 1 13.36 -75.96 15.39
CA MET A 1 12.82 -76.33 14.06
C MET A 1 11.33 -76.04 14.08
N PRO A 2 10.88 -74.84 13.67
CA PRO A 2 9.55 -74.31 13.98
C PRO A 2 8.65 -74.07 12.74
N GLU A 3 7.33 -74.18 12.93
CA GLU A 3 6.27 -73.59 12.08
C GLU A 3 4.95 -73.52 12.90
N PRO A 4 3.99 -72.63 12.59
CA PRO A 4 4.11 -71.18 12.49
C PRO A 4 3.12 -70.44 13.44
N ALA A 5 3.48 -69.20 13.77
CA ALA A 5 2.67 -68.29 14.59
C ALA A 5 1.50 -67.68 13.79
N ARG A 6 0.34 -67.60 14.46
CA ARG A 6 -0.87 -66.91 13.98
C ARG A 6 -0.60 -65.42 13.79
N ASN A 7 -0.84 -64.91 12.58
CA ASN A 7 -0.76 -63.48 12.27
C ASN A 7 -2.18 -62.89 12.15
N THR A 8 -2.59 -62.10 13.13
CA THR A 8 -3.82 -61.29 13.12
C THR A 8 -3.60 -60.05 12.27
N ARG A 9 -4.21 -60.00 11.07
CA ARG A 9 -4.26 -58.80 10.24
C ARG A 9 -5.06 -57.70 10.93
N ALA A 10 -4.37 -56.67 11.44
CA ALA A 10 -4.99 -55.39 11.77
C ALA A 10 -5.40 -54.67 10.47
N LYS A 11 -6.67 -54.29 10.36
CA LYS A 11 -7.20 -53.45 9.27
C LYS A 11 -6.64 -52.03 9.44
N SER A 12 -5.82 -51.58 8.50
CA SER A 12 -5.41 -50.17 8.40
C SER A 12 -6.62 -49.33 7.95
N ALA A 13 -7.11 -48.48 8.84
CA ALA A 13 -8.11 -47.45 8.53
C ALA A 13 -7.51 -46.44 7.53
N GLY A 14 -8.23 -46.21 6.43
CA GLY A 14 -7.82 -45.27 5.39
C GLY A 14 -7.72 -43.84 5.90
N THR A 15 -6.62 -43.18 5.58
CA THR A 15 -6.41 -41.74 5.76
C THR A 15 -7.49 -40.95 5.01
N PRO A 16 -8.13 -39.94 5.61
CA PRO A 16 -9.11 -39.11 4.90
C PRO A 16 -8.42 -38.36 3.74
N PRO A 17 -9.12 -38.13 2.62
CA PRO A 17 -8.50 -37.51 1.45
C PRO A 17 -8.04 -36.09 1.76
N ASP A 18 -6.78 -35.84 1.42
CA ASP A 18 -6.04 -34.61 1.57
C ASP A 18 -6.79 -33.42 0.94
N GLN A 19 -7.22 -32.47 1.79
CA GLN A 19 -7.89 -31.23 1.39
C GLN A 19 -6.98 -30.27 0.60
N ARG A 20 -5.72 -30.63 0.32
CA ARG A 20 -4.82 -29.89 -0.58
C ARG A 20 -5.15 -30.08 -2.07
N ALA A 21 -6.01 -31.02 -2.44
CA ALA A 21 -6.38 -31.30 -3.84
C ALA A 21 -7.44 -30.36 -4.44
N ALA A 22 -7.88 -29.31 -3.74
CA ALA A 22 -8.83 -28.30 -4.27
C ALA A 22 -8.15 -27.11 -4.97
N ARG A 23 -6.81 -27.07 -5.05
CA ARG A 23 -6.06 -26.02 -5.78
C ARG A 23 -5.82 -26.46 -7.22
N SER A 24 -6.58 -25.85 -8.14
CA SER A 24 -6.39 -25.79 -9.60
C SER A 24 -7.59 -26.35 -10.37
N ARG A 25 -8.63 -25.52 -10.46
CA ARG A 25 -9.51 -25.49 -11.64
C ARG A 25 -9.44 -24.11 -12.25
N LYS A 26 -8.26 -23.71 -12.73
CA LYS A 26 -8.10 -22.58 -13.65
C LYS A 26 -7.87 -23.17 -15.03
N GLY A 27 -8.88 -23.10 -15.91
CA GLY A 27 -8.55 -22.94 -17.32
C GLY A 27 -7.69 -21.68 -17.42
N GLU A 28 -6.53 -21.76 -18.05
CA GLU A 28 -5.58 -20.65 -18.11
C GLU A 28 -6.28 -19.39 -18.64
N GLU A 29 -6.43 -18.38 -17.78
CA GLU A 29 -7.00 -17.11 -18.18
C GLU A 29 -6.13 -16.53 -19.30
N THR A 30 -6.71 -16.31 -20.48
CA THR A 30 -5.98 -15.70 -21.59
C THR A 30 -5.44 -14.33 -21.19
N ARG A 31 -4.35 -13.88 -21.84
CA ARG A 31 -3.78 -12.54 -21.63
C ARG A 31 -4.85 -11.44 -21.75
N LEU A 32 -5.76 -11.57 -22.72
CA LEU A 32 -6.87 -10.65 -22.93
C LEU A 32 -7.91 -10.71 -21.79
N GLY A 33 -8.22 -11.92 -21.30
CA GLY A 33 -9.05 -12.13 -20.11
C GLY A 33 -8.50 -11.38 -18.90
N LEU A 34 -7.19 -11.53 -18.65
CA LEU A 34 -6.49 -10.86 -17.57
C LEU A 34 -6.57 -9.33 -17.68
N VAL A 35 -6.32 -8.75 -18.87
CA VAL A 35 -6.47 -7.31 -19.09
C VAL A 35 -7.89 -6.85 -18.78
N ARG A 36 -8.89 -7.56 -19.29
CA ARG A 36 -10.30 -7.20 -19.10
C ARG A 36 -10.68 -7.24 -17.63
N ARG A 37 -10.22 -8.26 -16.88
CA ARG A 37 -10.45 -8.40 -15.45
C ARG A 37 -9.74 -7.32 -14.65
N ALA A 38 -8.45 -7.09 -14.90
CA ALA A 38 -7.69 -6.01 -14.24
C ALA A 38 -8.35 -4.64 -14.45
N ARG A 39 -8.85 -4.35 -15.65
CA ARG A 39 -9.55 -3.09 -15.95
C ARG A 39 -10.96 -2.99 -15.35
N ARG A 40 -11.68 -4.11 -15.18
CA ARG A 40 -12.94 -4.12 -14.39
C ARG A 40 -12.67 -3.78 -12.94
N MET A 41 -11.66 -4.43 -12.34
CA MET A 41 -11.25 -4.18 -10.96
C MET A 41 -10.77 -2.75 -10.77
N LEU A 42 -10.02 -2.18 -11.72
CA LEU A 42 -9.64 -0.75 -11.70
C LEU A 42 -10.86 0.17 -11.61
N ARG A 43 -11.91 -0.07 -12.41
CA ARG A 43 -13.12 0.76 -12.38
C ARG A 43 -13.83 0.65 -11.04
N ALA A 44 -13.96 -0.55 -10.51
CA ALA A 44 -14.58 -0.78 -9.20
C ALA A 44 -13.77 -0.12 -8.07
N LEU A 45 -12.43 -0.16 -8.15
CA LEU A 45 -11.55 0.57 -7.23
C LEU A 45 -11.69 2.10 -7.35
N ALA A 46 -11.91 2.62 -8.56
CA ALA A 46 -12.14 4.05 -8.77
C ALA A 46 -13.46 4.53 -8.16
N GLU A 47 -14.50 3.71 -8.24
CA GLU A 47 -15.79 3.97 -7.60
C GLU A 47 -15.72 3.82 -6.07
N ALA A 48 -14.93 2.86 -5.58
CA ALA A 48 -14.75 2.63 -4.15
C ALA A 48 -13.95 3.74 -3.47
N TYR A 49 -12.95 4.29 -4.16
CA TYR A 49 -12.03 5.30 -3.63
C TYR A 49 -11.88 6.46 -4.63
N PRO A 50 -12.92 7.29 -4.82
CA PRO A 50 -12.85 8.46 -5.70
C PRO A 50 -11.81 9.46 -5.20
N ASP A 51 -11.70 9.61 -3.89
CA ASP A 51 -10.82 10.56 -3.21
C ASP A 51 -9.49 9.90 -2.76
N ALA A 52 -9.07 8.80 -3.40
CA ALA A 52 -7.77 8.19 -3.06
C ALA A 52 -6.61 9.14 -3.39
N HIS A 53 -5.78 9.45 -2.41
CA HIS A 53 -4.68 10.41 -2.55
C HIS A 53 -3.46 9.96 -1.74
N CYS A 54 -2.35 10.70 -1.87
CA CYS A 54 -1.22 10.54 -0.99
C CYS A 54 -1.58 11.07 0.41
N GLU A 55 -1.55 10.23 1.44
CA GLU A 55 -1.92 10.61 2.81
C GLU A 55 -0.85 11.47 3.52
N LEU A 56 0.25 11.85 2.84
CA LEU A 56 1.24 12.80 3.37
C LEU A 56 0.83 14.22 2.98
N ASP A 57 0.88 15.14 3.94
CA ASP A 57 0.50 16.54 3.71
C ASP A 57 1.69 17.33 3.12
N PHE A 58 1.47 18.00 1.99
CA PHE A 58 2.47 18.82 1.30
C PHE A 58 1.82 19.85 0.37
N ASN A 59 2.55 20.92 0.08
CA ASN A 59 2.16 21.99 -0.85
C ASN A 59 3.18 22.15 -2.00
N THR A 60 4.40 21.61 -1.84
CA THR A 60 5.46 21.72 -2.85
C THR A 60 6.15 20.37 -3.10
N PRO A 61 6.82 20.18 -4.25
CA PRO A 61 7.63 18.99 -4.49
C PRO A 61 8.72 18.75 -3.44
N LEU A 62 9.31 19.82 -2.89
CA LEU A 62 10.30 19.73 -1.81
C LEU A 62 9.69 19.20 -0.52
N GLU A 63 8.52 19.74 -0.12
CA GLU A 63 7.79 19.26 1.05
C GLU A 63 7.45 17.76 0.92
N LEU A 64 7.00 17.32 -0.25
CA LEU A 64 6.74 15.89 -0.49
C LEU A 64 8.01 15.05 -0.42
N ALA A 65 9.12 15.51 -1.01
CA ALA A 65 10.40 14.80 -0.94
C ALA A 65 10.85 14.62 0.52
N VAL A 66 10.77 15.68 1.33
CA VAL A 66 11.09 15.63 2.77
C VAL A 66 10.14 14.69 3.52
N ALA A 67 8.82 14.83 3.32
CA ALA A 67 7.82 14.00 3.97
C ALA A 67 8.02 12.50 3.65
N THR A 68 8.38 12.17 2.41
CA THR A 68 8.64 10.78 2.01
C THR A 68 9.92 10.19 2.59
N ILE A 69 10.96 11.00 2.85
CA ILE A 69 12.14 10.57 3.61
C ILE A 69 11.75 10.30 5.07
N LEU A 70 10.93 11.18 5.66
CA LEU A 70 10.46 11.02 7.04
C LEU A 70 9.51 9.82 7.23
N SER A 71 8.73 9.45 6.21
CA SER A 71 7.79 8.33 6.27
C SER A 71 8.47 6.97 6.26
N ALA A 72 9.76 6.89 5.92
CA ALA A 72 10.52 5.65 6.03
C ALA A 72 10.45 5.10 7.47
N GLN A 73 9.76 3.95 7.61
CA GLN A 73 9.49 3.28 8.88
C GLN A 73 8.78 4.18 9.92
N CYS A 74 7.95 5.11 9.45
CA CYS A 74 7.12 5.99 10.25
C CYS A 74 5.68 5.96 9.72
N THR A 75 4.70 6.31 10.54
CA THR A 75 3.31 6.42 10.07
C THR A 75 3.08 7.77 9.42
N ASP A 76 2.24 7.81 8.37
CA ASP A 76 1.87 9.04 7.66
C ASP A 76 1.32 10.09 8.66
N LYS A 77 0.48 9.67 9.60
CA LYS A 77 -0.02 10.51 10.71
C LYS A 77 1.11 11.21 11.49
N ARG A 78 2.13 10.47 11.92
CA ARG A 78 3.24 11.06 12.70
C ARG A 78 4.08 12.01 11.85
N VAL A 79 4.25 11.72 10.56
CA VAL A 79 4.92 12.65 9.65
C VAL A 79 4.13 13.95 9.52
N ASN A 80 2.81 13.87 9.36
CA ASN A 80 1.93 15.04 9.25
C ASN A 80 1.84 15.85 10.56
N GLU A 81 2.06 15.24 11.73
CA GLU A 81 2.18 15.95 13.01
C GLU A 81 3.46 16.81 13.08
N VAL A 82 4.55 16.37 12.44
CA VAL A 82 5.90 16.99 12.55
C VAL A 82 6.16 18.01 11.43
N THR A 83 5.71 17.70 10.22
CA THR A 83 6.03 18.46 9.00
C THR A 83 5.59 19.93 9.03
N PRO A 84 4.46 20.35 9.64
CA PRO A 84 4.09 21.77 9.65
C PRO A 84 5.13 22.67 10.33
N ALA A 85 5.72 22.23 11.44
CA ALA A 85 6.77 22.98 12.13
C ALA A 85 8.09 22.92 11.35
N LEU A 86 8.41 21.75 10.79
CA LEU A 86 9.61 21.55 9.97
C LEU A 86 9.60 22.43 8.73
N PHE A 87 8.51 22.46 7.95
CA PHE A 87 8.41 23.21 6.69
C PHE A 87 8.43 24.72 6.91
N ARG A 88 7.86 25.21 8.02
CA ARG A 88 8.01 26.64 8.39
C ARG A 88 9.45 27.01 8.72
N ARG A 89 10.21 26.09 9.32
CA ARG A 89 11.60 26.33 9.73
C ARG A 89 12.58 26.17 8.58
N TYR A 90 12.32 25.23 7.67
CA TYR A 90 13.16 24.89 6.53
C TYR A 90 12.36 24.92 5.23
N PRO A 91 11.96 26.11 4.73
CA PRO A 91 11.11 26.23 3.55
C PRO A 91 11.82 25.93 2.23
N THR A 92 13.15 26.04 2.15
CA THR A 92 13.93 25.87 0.92
C THR A 92 14.99 24.78 1.03
N ALA A 93 15.48 24.30 -0.13
CA ALA A 93 16.57 23.32 -0.17
C ALA A 93 17.85 23.85 0.50
N ALA A 94 18.12 25.15 0.41
CA ALA A 94 19.26 25.79 1.06
C ALA A 94 19.13 25.76 2.59
N ASP A 95 17.91 25.90 3.13
CA ASP A 95 17.69 25.81 4.57
C ASP A 95 18.01 24.41 5.10
N TYR A 96 17.66 23.36 4.35
CA TYR A 96 18.06 21.99 4.70
C TYR A 96 19.57 21.77 4.55
N ALA A 97 20.19 22.29 3.50
CA ALA A 97 21.62 22.14 3.26
C ALA A 97 22.47 22.77 4.38
N GLY A 98 22.06 23.94 4.86
CA GLY A 98 22.71 24.71 5.93
C GLY A 98 22.16 24.49 7.33
N ALA A 99 21.26 23.50 7.53
CA ALA A 99 20.60 23.28 8.81
C ALA A 99 21.59 22.96 9.94
N ASP A 100 21.34 23.47 11.15
CA ASP A 100 22.01 22.94 12.33
C ASP A 100 21.54 21.50 12.57
N ARG A 101 22.50 20.57 12.58
CA ARG A 101 22.21 19.15 12.69
C ARG A 101 21.48 18.81 13.98
N THR A 102 21.85 19.43 15.10
CA THR A 102 21.26 19.14 16.42
C THR A 102 19.82 19.63 16.48
N GLU A 103 19.57 20.83 15.95
CA GLU A 103 18.22 21.40 15.83
C GLU A 103 17.34 20.54 14.93
N LEU A 104 17.81 20.15 13.75
CA LEU A 104 17.05 19.30 12.83
C LEU A 104 16.75 17.92 13.43
N GLU A 105 17.72 17.30 14.11
CA GLU A 105 17.54 16.03 14.82
C GLU A 105 16.46 16.13 15.92
N GLU A 106 16.41 17.25 16.66
CA GLU A 106 15.37 17.52 17.67
C GLU A 106 13.98 17.58 17.02
N VAL A 107 13.83 18.39 15.96
CA VAL A 107 12.54 18.60 15.28
C VAL A 107 11.96 17.29 14.76
N ILE A 108 12.78 16.41 14.18
CA ILE A 108 12.31 15.16 13.56
C ILE A 108 12.46 13.93 14.45
N ARG A 109 12.88 14.08 15.72
CA ARG A 109 13.18 12.96 16.63
C ARG A 109 12.04 11.94 16.71
N SER A 110 10.81 12.44 16.77
CA SER A 110 9.60 11.64 16.94
C SER A 110 9.24 10.76 15.73
N THR A 111 9.96 10.90 14.60
CA THR A 111 9.79 10.10 13.39
C THR A 111 10.63 8.81 13.37
N GLY A 112 11.50 8.59 14.37
CA GLY A 112 12.38 7.43 14.44
C GLY A 112 13.50 7.43 13.40
N PHE A 113 14.61 6.72 13.67
CA PHE A 113 15.83 6.75 12.82
C PHE A 113 16.30 8.17 12.44
N TYR A 114 16.02 9.14 13.31
CA TYR A 114 16.12 10.56 13.02
C TYR A 114 17.53 11.02 12.63
N ARG A 115 18.58 10.35 13.13
CA ARG A 115 19.97 10.66 12.75
C ARG A 115 20.24 10.41 11.27
N ASN A 116 19.83 9.23 10.77
CA ASN A 116 19.98 8.88 9.36
C ASN A 116 19.06 9.73 8.46
N LYS A 117 17.84 10.01 8.94
CA LYS A 117 16.92 10.92 8.26
C LYS A 117 17.49 12.33 8.17
N THR A 118 18.08 12.85 9.25
CA THR A 118 18.74 14.16 9.27
C THR A 118 19.86 14.22 8.24
N SER A 119 20.76 13.23 8.21
CA SER A 119 21.80 13.16 7.18
C SER A 119 21.23 13.12 5.77
N SER A 120 20.10 12.42 5.57
CA SER A 120 19.42 12.35 4.27
C SER A 120 18.79 13.69 3.87
N LEU A 121 18.16 14.41 4.81
CA LEU A 121 17.55 15.72 4.55
C LEU A 121 18.59 16.80 4.24
N MET A 122 19.67 16.86 5.02
CA MET A 122 20.76 17.79 4.75
C MET A 122 21.44 17.46 3.42
N GLY A 123 21.69 16.18 3.15
CA GLY A 123 22.24 15.70 1.88
C GLY A 123 21.32 15.96 0.69
N LEU A 124 20.00 15.82 0.87
CA LEU A 124 19.00 16.20 -0.13
C LEU A 124 19.12 17.69 -0.45
N GLY A 125 19.10 18.55 0.58
CA GLY A 125 19.23 20.00 0.42
C GLY A 125 20.50 20.39 -0.34
N ALA A 126 21.65 19.85 0.08
CA ALA A 126 22.93 20.09 -0.58
C ALA A 126 22.93 19.64 -2.05
N ALA A 127 22.48 18.42 -2.34
CA ALA A 127 22.43 17.90 -3.70
C ALA A 127 21.50 18.72 -4.61
N LEU A 128 20.37 19.20 -4.10
CA LEU A 128 19.45 20.06 -4.85
C LEU A 128 20.08 21.42 -5.15
N VAL A 129 20.73 22.06 -4.19
CA VAL A 129 21.40 23.35 -4.39
C VAL A 129 22.55 23.22 -5.39
N GLU A 130 23.41 22.21 -5.22
CA GLU A 130 24.61 22.03 -6.04
C GLU A 130 24.29 21.63 -7.49
N ASN A 131 23.33 20.72 -7.69
CA ASN A 131 23.14 20.07 -9.00
C ASN A 131 21.83 20.45 -9.70
N HIS A 132 20.87 21.04 -8.97
CA HIS A 132 19.51 21.28 -9.47
C HIS A 132 18.99 22.70 -9.17
N GLY A 133 19.86 23.65 -8.80
CA GLY A 133 19.47 25.03 -8.56
C GLY A 133 18.49 25.23 -7.38
N GLY A 134 18.43 24.27 -6.46
CA GLY A 134 17.52 24.27 -5.31
C GLY A 134 16.13 23.68 -5.60
N GLU A 135 15.86 23.21 -6.82
CA GLU A 135 14.57 22.65 -7.22
C GLU A 135 14.60 21.12 -7.31
N VAL A 136 13.49 20.47 -6.93
CA VAL A 136 13.33 19.02 -7.07
C VAL A 136 13.17 18.67 -8.55
N PRO A 137 14.00 17.78 -9.13
CA PRO A 137 13.91 17.41 -10.54
C PRO A 137 12.64 16.61 -10.85
N ALA A 138 12.05 16.86 -12.02
CA ALA A 138 10.84 16.19 -12.50
C ALA A 138 11.12 14.94 -13.36
N ASN A 139 12.22 14.23 -13.11
CA ASN A 139 12.58 13.00 -13.82
C ASN A 139 13.10 11.91 -12.87
N LEU A 140 12.97 10.65 -13.26
CA LEU A 140 13.30 9.51 -12.40
C LEU A 140 14.81 9.37 -12.21
N GLU A 141 15.58 9.54 -13.27
CA GLU A 141 17.02 9.34 -13.32
C GLU A 141 17.76 10.22 -12.31
N ASP A 142 17.31 11.47 -12.12
CA ASP A 142 17.91 12.41 -11.19
C ASP A 142 17.36 12.25 -9.77
N LEU A 143 16.05 12.01 -9.62
CA LEU A 143 15.45 11.79 -8.29
C LEU A 143 16.10 10.63 -7.54
N VAL A 144 16.41 9.52 -8.21
CA VAL A 144 17.04 8.36 -7.55
C VAL A 144 18.50 8.56 -7.15
N LYS A 145 19.15 9.64 -7.62
CA LYS A 145 20.50 10.02 -7.19
C LYS A 145 20.47 10.84 -5.90
N LEU A 146 19.32 11.41 -5.53
CA LEU A 146 19.19 12.25 -4.35
C LEU A 146 19.22 11.40 -3.06
N PRO A 147 19.93 11.86 -2.01
CA PRO A 147 19.99 11.15 -0.73
C PRO A 147 18.60 10.89 -0.14
N GLY A 148 18.36 9.65 0.28
CA GLY A 148 17.09 9.22 0.86
C GLY A 148 15.96 8.93 -0.15
N ILE A 149 16.19 9.14 -1.46
CA ILE A 149 15.18 8.92 -2.50
C ILE A 149 15.52 7.67 -3.31
N GLY A 150 14.79 6.58 -3.06
CA GLY A 150 14.82 5.38 -3.90
C GLY A 150 13.78 5.44 -5.03
N ARG A 151 13.83 4.48 -5.97
CA ARG A 151 12.89 4.39 -7.12
C ARG A 151 11.41 4.49 -6.74
N LYS A 152 10.98 3.81 -5.67
CA LYS A 152 9.59 3.90 -5.18
C LYS A 152 9.25 5.33 -4.77
N THR A 153 10.12 5.96 -3.98
CA THR A 153 9.95 7.32 -3.49
C THR A 153 9.92 8.31 -4.64
N ALA A 154 10.81 8.16 -5.62
CA ALA A 154 10.82 8.97 -6.84
C ALA A 154 9.49 8.88 -7.60
N ASN A 155 8.92 7.68 -7.79
CA ASN A 155 7.61 7.51 -8.42
C ASN A 155 6.47 8.16 -7.60
N VAL A 156 6.55 8.18 -6.26
CA VAL A 156 5.59 8.93 -5.42
C VAL A 156 5.69 10.43 -5.71
N ILE A 157 6.90 10.98 -5.75
CA ILE A 157 7.14 12.41 -6.01
C ILE A 157 6.66 12.79 -7.41
N LEU A 158 7.09 12.06 -8.43
CA LEU A 158 6.70 12.27 -9.83
C LEU A 158 5.17 12.23 -10.02
N GLY A 159 4.52 11.22 -9.44
CA GLY A 159 3.08 11.03 -9.57
C GLY A 159 2.25 12.12 -8.90
N ASN A 160 2.65 12.57 -7.71
CA ASN A 160 1.82 13.46 -6.88
C ASN A 160 2.19 14.93 -7.00
N ALA A 161 3.48 15.26 -7.21
CA ALA A 161 3.92 16.65 -7.29
C ALA A 161 4.03 17.17 -8.73
N PHE A 162 4.34 16.29 -9.69
CA PHE A 162 4.58 16.66 -11.09
C PHE A 162 3.54 16.09 -12.08
N GLY A 163 2.59 15.29 -11.60
CA GLY A 163 1.57 14.66 -12.45
C GLY A 163 2.15 13.65 -13.46
N VAL A 164 3.39 13.19 -13.28
CA VAL A 164 4.05 12.21 -14.15
C VAL A 164 3.64 10.81 -13.71
N PRO A 165 2.89 10.04 -14.53
CA PRO A 165 2.31 8.79 -14.06
C PRO A 165 3.36 7.73 -13.73
N GLY A 166 3.26 7.14 -12.54
CA GLY A 166 4.14 6.09 -12.04
C GLY A 166 3.39 5.08 -11.17
N ILE A 167 3.77 3.81 -11.25
CA ILE A 167 3.26 2.77 -10.34
C ILE A 167 4.20 2.69 -9.14
N THR A 168 3.64 2.78 -7.92
CA THR A 168 4.41 2.69 -6.69
C THR A 168 4.15 1.35 -6.01
N VAL A 169 5.06 0.39 -6.24
CA VAL A 169 4.93 -0.95 -5.67
C VAL A 169 5.40 -0.94 -4.22
N ASP A 170 4.44 -0.95 -3.30
CA ASP A 170 4.68 -1.16 -1.86
C ASP A 170 4.19 -2.55 -1.40
N THR A 171 4.21 -2.77 -0.09
CA THR A 171 3.78 -4.04 0.51
C THR A 171 2.27 -4.30 0.36
N HIS A 172 1.46 -3.25 0.22
CA HIS A 172 0.03 -3.38 -0.09
C HIS A 172 -0.14 -3.75 -1.56
N PHE A 173 0.45 -2.98 -2.46
CA PHE A 173 0.37 -3.17 -3.89
C PHE A 173 0.83 -4.55 -4.32
N GLY A 174 2.08 -4.93 -3.98
CA GLY A 174 2.64 -6.23 -4.33
C GLY A 174 1.84 -7.41 -3.76
N ARG A 175 1.28 -7.27 -2.54
CA ARG A 175 0.39 -8.29 -1.96
C ARG A 175 -0.91 -8.42 -2.74
N LEU A 176 -1.56 -7.30 -3.07
CA LEU A 176 -2.89 -7.27 -3.66
C LEU A 176 -2.85 -7.74 -5.12
N VAL A 177 -1.91 -7.26 -5.93
CA VAL A 177 -1.81 -7.68 -7.34
C VAL A 177 -1.53 -9.17 -7.48
N ARG A 178 -0.78 -9.77 -6.53
CA ARG A 178 -0.60 -11.23 -6.45
C ARG A 178 -1.87 -11.96 -6.02
N ARG A 179 -2.60 -11.46 -5.01
CA ARG A 179 -3.92 -12.01 -4.62
C ARG A 179 -4.93 -11.94 -5.77
N TRP A 180 -4.89 -10.86 -6.54
CA TRP A 180 -5.73 -10.67 -7.71
C TRP A 180 -5.24 -11.48 -8.91
N GLY A 181 -4.09 -12.16 -8.82
CA GLY A 181 -3.52 -12.91 -9.93
C GLY A 181 -3.27 -12.04 -11.15
N TRP A 182 -2.81 -10.81 -10.97
CA TRP A 182 -2.32 -9.95 -12.05
C TRP A 182 -0.87 -10.27 -12.41
N THR A 183 -0.11 -10.72 -11.43
CA THR A 183 1.26 -11.21 -11.55
C THR A 183 1.57 -12.09 -10.35
N ASP A 184 2.54 -13.00 -10.48
CA ASP A 184 3.13 -13.79 -9.40
C ASP A 184 4.50 -13.23 -8.95
N LEU A 185 5.02 -12.22 -9.66
CA LEU A 185 6.30 -11.59 -9.39
C LEU A 185 6.32 -10.90 -8.02
N GLU A 186 7.49 -10.94 -7.37
CA GLU A 186 7.70 -10.30 -6.06
C GLU A 186 8.65 -9.10 -6.13
N ASP A 187 9.52 -9.06 -7.15
CA ASP A 187 10.39 -7.92 -7.37
C ASP A 187 9.58 -6.68 -7.80
N ALA A 188 9.77 -5.57 -7.10
CA ALA A 188 8.97 -4.36 -7.27
C ALA A 188 9.03 -3.80 -8.71
N VAL A 189 10.21 -3.82 -9.34
CA VAL A 189 10.39 -3.30 -10.71
C VAL A 189 9.69 -4.22 -11.70
N LYS A 190 9.84 -5.54 -11.56
CA LYS A 190 9.13 -6.49 -12.43
C LYS A 190 7.61 -6.41 -12.26
N VAL A 191 7.11 -6.21 -11.04
CA VAL A 191 5.67 -5.98 -10.77
C VAL A 191 5.19 -4.70 -11.43
N GLU A 192 5.97 -3.61 -11.35
CA GLU A 192 5.67 -2.33 -11.99
C GLU A 192 5.43 -2.52 -13.50
N HIS A 193 6.37 -3.17 -14.19
CA HIS A 193 6.25 -3.45 -15.63
C HIS A 193 5.06 -4.35 -15.95
N ALA A 194 4.91 -5.47 -15.25
CA ALA A 194 3.84 -6.43 -15.51
C ALA A 194 2.44 -5.79 -15.36
N VAL A 195 2.23 -5.00 -14.31
CA VAL A 195 0.95 -4.30 -14.08
C VAL A 195 0.78 -3.13 -15.05
N GLY A 196 1.87 -2.45 -15.41
CA GLY A 196 1.89 -1.38 -16.42
C GLY A 196 1.39 -1.83 -17.79
N GLU A 197 1.58 -3.10 -18.16
CA GLU A 197 1.00 -3.65 -19.39
C GLU A 197 -0.50 -3.97 -19.30
N LEU A 198 -1.09 -4.00 -18.10
CA LEU A 198 -2.52 -4.28 -17.89
C LEU A 198 -3.34 -2.98 -17.90
N ILE A 199 -2.77 -1.93 -17.30
CA ILE A 199 -3.46 -0.69 -16.92
C ILE A 199 -2.95 0.48 -17.76
N PRO A 200 -3.84 1.32 -18.33
CA PRO A 200 -3.42 2.51 -19.09
C PRO A 200 -2.52 3.44 -18.26
N ARG A 201 -1.47 3.98 -18.88
CA ARG A 201 -0.46 4.82 -18.21
C ARG A 201 -1.04 5.97 -17.38
N LYS A 202 -2.09 6.63 -17.88
CA LYS A 202 -2.77 7.73 -17.17
C LYS A 202 -3.39 7.35 -15.82
N GLU A 203 -3.61 6.06 -15.57
CA GLU A 203 -4.24 5.55 -14.34
C GLU A 203 -3.21 5.11 -13.29
N TRP A 204 -1.90 5.10 -13.61
CA TRP A 204 -0.88 4.45 -12.77
C TRP A 204 -0.77 5.02 -11.36
N THR A 205 -0.72 6.34 -11.22
CA THR A 205 -0.65 7.00 -9.91
C THR A 205 -1.89 6.69 -9.07
N MET A 206 -3.08 6.89 -9.65
CA MET A 206 -4.35 6.66 -8.97
C MET A 206 -4.59 5.18 -8.67
N LEU A 207 -4.17 4.27 -9.55
CA LEU A 207 -4.16 2.84 -9.27
C LEU A 207 -3.38 2.58 -7.99
N SER A 208 -2.17 3.10 -7.87
CA SER A 208 -1.32 2.87 -6.69
C SER A 208 -2.01 3.33 -5.40
N HIS A 209 -2.60 4.53 -5.39
CA HIS A 209 -3.38 5.04 -4.26
C HIS A 209 -4.57 4.15 -3.91
N ARG A 210 -5.41 3.82 -4.91
CA ARG A 210 -6.61 2.99 -4.71
C ARG A 210 -6.27 1.59 -4.22
N VAL A 211 -5.18 1.00 -4.70
CA VAL A 211 -4.71 -0.31 -4.25
C VAL A 211 -4.21 -0.25 -2.80
N ILE A 212 -3.44 0.78 -2.43
CA ILE A 212 -3.00 1.00 -1.05
C ILE A 212 -4.23 1.18 -0.12
N PHE A 213 -5.18 2.03 -0.52
CA PHE A 213 -6.43 2.24 0.22
C PHE A 213 -7.17 0.93 0.43
N HIS A 214 -7.37 0.15 -0.63
CA HIS A 214 -8.03 -1.15 -0.55
C HIS A 214 -7.28 -2.12 0.39
N GLY A 215 -5.95 -2.12 0.33
CA GLY A 215 -5.11 -2.95 1.18
C GLY A 215 -5.10 -2.55 2.65
N ARG A 216 -5.38 -1.27 2.96
CA ARG A 216 -5.50 -0.73 4.32
C ARG A 216 -6.92 -0.89 4.89
N ARG A 217 -7.95 -0.89 4.04
CA ARG A 217 -9.36 -0.81 4.43
C ARG A 217 -10.09 -2.15 4.38
N VAL A 218 -9.80 -3.00 3.39
CA VAL A 218 -10.56 -4.24 3.11
C VAL A 218 -9.64 -5.47 3.04
N CYS A 219 -8.59 -5.42 2.19
CA CYS A 219 -7.74 -6.57 1.88
C CYS A 219 -6.51 -6.65 2.81
N HIS A 220 -6.77 -6.80 4.11
CA HIS A 220 -5.76 -6.87 5.17
C HIS A 220 -4.76 -8.01 4.96
N SER A 221 -3.54 -7.84 5.45
CA SER A 221 -2.46 -8.81 5.28
C SER A 221 -2.80 -10.17 5.91
N ARG A 222 -3.28 -10.19 7.15
CA ARG A 222 -3.56 -11.43 7.90
C ARG A 222 -4.97 -11.99 7.66
N LYS A 223 -6.01 -11.17 7.78
CA LYS A 223 -7.42 -11.58 7.67
C LYS A 223 -8.19 -10.61 6.76
N PRO A 224 -8.17 -10.78 5.43
CA PRO A 224 -8.86 -9.89 4.51
C PRO A 224 -10.39 -10.08 4.58
N ALA A 225 -11.16 -9.01 4.42
CA ALA A 225 -12.62 -9.02 4.48
C ALA A 225 -13.25 -9.54 3.17
N CYS A 226 -13.01 -10.82 2.81
CA CYS A 226 -13.43 -11.36 1.51
C CYS A 226 -14.93 -11.25 1.26
N GLY A 227 -15.77 -11.56 2.26
CA GLY A 227 -17.24 -11.43 2.18
C GLY A 227 -17.74 -9.99 2.01
N ALA A 228 -16.93 -8.99 2.37
CA ALA A 228 -17.27 -7.57 2.25
C ALA A 228 -16.42 -6.85 1.20
N CYS A 229 -15.85 -7.60 0.25
CA CYS A 229 -14.97 -7.04 -0.77
C CYS A 229 -15.71 -6.85 -2.10
N LEU A 230 -15.80 -5.60 -2.55
CA LEU A 230 -16.38 -5.25 -3.86
C LEU A 230 -15.70 -5.95 -5.06
N LEU A 231 -14.48 -6.44 -4.89
CA LEU A 231 -13.72 -7.15 -5.92
C LEU A 231 -13.92 -8.68 -5.88
N ALA A 232 -14.76 -9.20 -4.99
CA ALA A 232 -14.91 -10.64 -4.74
C ALA A 232 -15.14 -11.47 -6.01
N LYS A 233 -16.01 -10.99 -6.91
CA LYS A 233 -16.36 -11.69 -8.16
C LYS A 233 -15.18 -11.84 -9.13
N ASP A 234 -14.25 -10.89 -9.13
CA ASP A 234 -13.09 -10.84 -10.03
C ASP A 234 -11.78 -11.28 -9.34
N CYS A 235 -11.81 -11.67 -8.06
CA CYS A 235 -10.63 -11.96 -7.24
C CYS A 235 -10.31 -13.47 -7.21
N PRO A 236 -9.19 -13.93 -7.81
CA PRO A 236 -8.80 -15.34 -7.77
C PRO A 236 -8.43 -15.86 -6.38
N SER A 237 -8.10 -14.98 -5.43
CA SER A 237 -7.82 -15.34 -4.03
C SER A 237 -9.02 -15.11 -3.10
N TYR A 238 -10.23 -14.94 -3.63
CA TYR A 238 -11.42 -14.90 -2.79
C TYR A 238 -11.51 -16.17 -1.91
N GLY A 239 -11.90 -15.99 -0.64
CA GLY A 239 -12.03 -17.09 0.33
C GLY A 239 -10.82 -17.32 1.23
N ILE A 240 -9.72 -16.55 1.09
CA ILE A 240 -8.58 -16.61 2.04
C ILE A 240 -8.86 -15.91 3.38
N GLY A 241 -9.99 -15.22 3.50
CA GLY A 241 -10.52 -14.62 4.72
C GLY A 241 -12.01 -14.94 4.85
N PRO A 242 -12.71 -14.42 5.89
CA PRO A 242 -14.13 -14.70 6.10
C PRO A 242 -14.95 -14.33 4.86
N THR A 243 -15.81 -15.25 4.43
CA THR A 243 -16.72 -15.09 3.28
C THR A 243 -18.13 -14.72 3.71
N ASP A 244 -18.49 -14.99 4.96
CA ASP A 244 -19.72 -14.49 5.56
C ASP A 244 -19.71 -12.95 5.58
N HIS A 245 -20.80 -12.35 5.10
CA HIS A 245 -20.89 -10.91 4.87
C HIS A 245 -20.80 -10.11 6.18
N LEU A 246 -21.46 -10.56 7.23
CA LEU A 246 -21.51 -9.88 8.52
C LEU A 246 -20.17 -9.97 9.26
N GLU A 247 -19.54 -11.15 9.24
CA GLU A 247 -18.21 -11.35 9.81
C GLU A 247 -17.12 -10.57 9.05
N ALA A 248 -17.22 -10.51 7.72
CA ALA A 248 -16.28 -9.73 6.91
C ALA A 248 -16.49 -8.21 7.09
N ALA A 249 -17.73 -7.74 7.23
CA ALA A 249 -18.04 -6.32 7.40
C ALA A 249 -17.34 -5.73 8.65
N LYS A 250 -17.29 -6.48 9.75
CA LYS A 250 -16.58 -6.09 11.00
C LYS A 250 -15.08 -5.81 10.81
N LEU A 251 -14.49 -6.30 9.72
CA LEU A 251 -13.07 -6.13 9.42
C LEU A 251 -12.79 -4.91 8.54
N VAL A 252 -13.81 -4.32 7.91
CA VAL A 252 -13.63 -3.13 7.08
C VAL A 252 -13.26 -1.94 7.96
N ARG A 253 -12.32 -1.13 7.50
CA ARG A 253 -11.77 0.01 8.26
C ARG A 253 -11.81 1.28 7.43
N GLY A 254 -11.76 2.41 8.13
CA GLY A 254 -11.64 3.75 7.55
C GLY A 254 -12.98 4.47 7.46
N PRO A 255 -12.96 5.79 7.24
CA PRO A 255 -14.17 6.61 7.14
C PRO A 255 -15.08 6.20 5.97
N GLU A 256 -14.53 5.55 4.95
CA GLU A 256 -15.25 5.10 3.76
C GLU A 256 -16.03 3.80 3.98
N THR A 257 -15.96 3.21 5.18
CA THR A 257 -16.58 1.90 5.50
C THR A 257 -18.04 1.80 5.05
N PRO A 258 -18.95 2.76 5.34
CA PRO A 258 -20.34 2.65 4.90
C PRO A 258 -20.48 2.48 3.38
N ARG A 259 -19.78 3.33 2.60
CA ARG A 259 -19.76 3.27 1.14
C ARG A 259 -19.17 1.96 0.62
N LEU A 260 -18.09 1.46 1.24
CA LEU A 260 -17.47 0.20 0.82
C LEU A 260 -18.38 -1.01 1.02
N LEU A 261 -19.16 -1.00 2.10
CA LEU A 261 -20.13 -2.06 2.40
C LEU A 261 -21.33 -1.99 1.46
N GLU A 262 -21.84 -0.80 1.18
CA GLU A 262 -22.88 -0.57 0.19
C GLU A 262 -22.45 -1.10 -1.20
N LEU A 263 -21.25 -0.72 -1.67
CA LEU A 263 -20.69 -1.21 -2.94
C LEU A 263 -20.43 -2.73 -2.94
N ALA A 264 -20.25 -3.34 -1.77
CA ALA A 264 -20.16 -4.80 -1.62
C ALA A 264 -21.54 -5.49 -1.58
N GLY A 265 -22.65 -4.73 -1.63
CA GLY A 265 -24.02 -5.24 -1.56
C GLY A 265 -24.50 -5.54 -0.15
N ILE A 266 -23.87 -4.95 0.87
CA ILE A 266 -24.21 -5.13 2.29
C ILE A 266 -24.97 -3.87 2.74
N VAL A 267 -26.31 -3.96 2.78
CA VAL A 267 -27.23 -2.82 2.95
C VAL A 267 -27.91 -2.76 4.33
N GLU A 268 -27.70 -3.74 5.21
CA GLU A 268 -28.35 -3.81 6.54
C GLU A 268 -27.37 -3.64 7.70
N GLU A 269 -27.89 -3.08 8.81
CA GLU A 269 -27.22 -2.52 9.98
C GLU A 269 -25.95 -3.28 10.42
N VAL A 270 -24.80 -2.68 10.09
CA VAL A 270 -23.55 -2.99 10.81
C VAL A 270 -23.72 -2.42 12.21
N PRO A 271 -23.68 -3.25 13.28
CA PRO A 271 -23.89 -2.76 14.63
C PRO A 271 -22.88 -1.64 14.94
N GLU A 272 -23.38 -0.55 15.53
CA GLU A 272 -22.74 0.76 15.77
C GLU A 272 -21.37 0.75 16.50
N LYS A 273 -20.82 -0.43 16.85
CA LYS A 273 -19.58 -0.58 17.61
C LYS A 273 -18.30 -0.62 16.76
N THR A 274 -18.28 -0.04 15.56
CA THR A 274 -17.04 0.01 14.74
C THR A 274 -16.62 1.42 14.31
N VAL A 275 -17.40 2.46 14.61
CA VAL A 275 -17.06 3.85 14.26
C VAL A 275 -16.31 4.59 15.38
N ALA A 276 -16.39 4.13 16.63
CA ALA A 276 -15.78 4.80 17.78
C ALA A 276 -14.50 4.09 18.27
N THR A 277 -13.37 4.34 17.61
CA THR A 277 -12.04 4.35 18.26
C THR A 277 -11.00 5.02 17.35
N GLN A 278 -11.18 6.32 17.11
CA GLN A 278 -10.07 7.25 16.82
C GLN A 278 -10.46 8.75 16.82
N ALA A 279 -11.73 9.10 17.00
CA ALA A 279 -12.17 10.47 17.23
C ALA A 279 -12.59 10.68 18.70
N ALA A 280 -11.64 10.78 19.63
CA ALA A 280 -11.84 11.35 20.96
C ALA A 280 -10.48 11.51 21.66
N LYS A 281 -9.86 12.67 21.48
CA LYS A 281 -9.07 13.40 22.49
C LYS A 281 -8.58 14.72 21.87
N GLU A 282 -9.53 15.60 21.57
CA GLU A 282 -9.34 17.02 21.89
C GLU A 282 -9.74 17.19 23.36
N PRO A 283 -9.05 18.09 24.07
CA PRO A 283 -9.76 19.33 24.34
C PRO A 283 -8.98 20.54 23.84
N VAL A 284 -9.77 21.46 23.31
CA VAL A 284 -9.48 22.88 23.15
C VAL A 284 -9.09 23.46 24.51
N ALA A 285 -7.83 23.87 24.64
CA ALA A 285 -7.30 25.03 25.38
C ALA A 285 -5.79 25.12 25.14
#